data_AF-A0A315A366-F1
#
_entry.id   AF-A0A315A366-F1
#
_cell.length_a   1.000
_cell.length_b   1.000
_cell.length_c   1.000
_cell.angle_alpha   90.00
_cell.angle_beta   90.00
_cell.angle_gamma   90.00
#
_symmetry.space_group_name_H-M   'P 1'
#
loop_
_entity.id
_entity.type
_entity.pdbx_description
1 polymer ?
#
loop_
_entity_poly.entity_id
_entity_poly.type
_entity_poly.pdbx_seq_one_letter_code
_entity_poly.pdbx_strand_id
1 'polypeptide(L)'
;MLSTSQWWRRDVREVLEEFIRTGGAPNVSDAHTINGHPGDLYPCSKSETFKLLVDQNKTYLLRIVNSAVNTIFFFSIPNHNLTVVGVDGSYTKPVTIDYMIISPGQTIDALLITNQQVGQYYMAARAYSSTPLIPFDNTTSTAIVEYKNIGNNFTPFSSTPPLPTFLIIMTQMHLSLSLIALKA
;
A
#
# COMPACT_ATOMS: atom_id res chain seq x y z
N MET A 1 8.05 6.16 -8.67
CA MET A 1 6.91 5.23 -8.84
C MET A 1 6.91 4.30 -7.64
N LEU A 2 5.74 4.02 -7.06
CA LEU A 2 5.54 3.12 -5.93
C LEU A 2 4.68 1.94 -6.39
N SER A 3 5.14 0.72 -6.19
CA SER A 3 4.38 -0.49 -6.50
C SER A 3 4.03 -1.25 -5.23
N THR A 4 2.82 -1.80 -5.16
CA THR A 4 2.46 -2.84 -4.20
C THR A 4 2.39 -4.18 -4.93
N SER A 5 2.86 -5.25 -4.30
CA SER A 5 2.86 -6.59 -4.92
C SER A 5 2.83 -7.71 -3.89
N GLN A 6 2.76 -8.94 -4.39
CA GLN A 6 2.92 -10.17 -3.63
C GLN A 6 4.25 -10.84 -3.98
N TRP A 7 4.77 -11.62 -3.05
CA TRP A 7 6.00 -12.38 -3.19
C TRP A 7 5.82 -13.79 -2.62
N TRP A 8 6.37 -14.77 -3.34
CA TRP A 8 6.39 -16.17 -2.95
C TRP A 8 7.85 -16.64 -2.89
N ARG A 9 8.17 -17.49 -1.91
CA ARG A 9 9.43 -18.24 -1.88
C ARG A 9 9.47 -19.30 -2.98
N ARG A 10 8.31 -19.86 -3.33
CA ARG A 10 8.18 -20.82 -4.43
C ARG A 10 8.20 -20.10 -5.77
N ASP A 11 8.55 -20.84 -6.82
CA ASP A 11 8.40 -20.34 -8.19
C ASP A 11 6.92 -20.04 -8.47
N VAL A 12 6.64 -18.83 -8.97
CA VAL A 12 5.29 -18.38 -9.30
C VAL A 12 4.65 -19.29 -10.36
N ARG A 13 5.45 -19.91 -11.24
CA ARG A 13 5.00 -20.91 -12.22
C ARG A 13 4.40 -22.13 -11.53
N GLU A 14 5.05 -22.64 -10.49
CA GLU A 14 4.54 -23.79 -9.74
C GLU A 14 3.22 -23.46 -9.04
N VAL A 15 3.13 -22.26 -8.44
CA VAL A 15 1.89 -21.79 -7.81
C VAL A 15 0.74 -21.74 -8.82
N LEU A 16 1.02 -21.26 -10.04
CA LEU A 16 0.05 -21.22 -11.12
C LEU A 16 -0.35 -22.62 -11.62
N GLU A 17 0.61 -23.52 -11.79
CA GLU A 17 0.35 -24.88 -12.27
C GLU A 17 -0.44 -25.69 -11.25
N GLU A 18 -0.17 -25.51 -9.95
CA GLU A 18 -0.95 -26.12 -8.88
C GLU A 18 -2.39 -25.58 -8.87
N PHE A 19 -2.57 -24.26 -9.04
CA PHE A 19 -3.89 -23.64 -9.19
C PHE A 19 -4.66 -24.23 -10.38
N ILE A 20 -4.04 -24.32 -11.57
CA ILE A 20 -4.68 -24.88 -12.77
C ILE A 20 -5.03 -26.36 -12.57
N ARG A 21 -4.13 -27.14 -11.98
CA ARG A 21 -4.31 -28.58 -11.78
C ARG A 21 -5.41 -28.90 -10.78
N THR A 22 -5.52 -28.14 -9.70
CA THR A 22 -6.46 -28.41 -8.61
C THR A 22 -7.82 -27.74 -8.81
N GLY A 23 -7.88 -26.63 -9.56
CA GLY A 23 -9.07 -25.79 -9.66
C GLY A 23 -9.44 -25.07 -8.36
N GLY A 24 -8.57 -25.13 -7.34
CA GLY A 24 -8.75 -24.48 -6.04
C GLY A 24 -8.28 -23.02 -6.05
N ALA A 25 -8.12 -22.41 -4.88
CA ALA A 25 -7.48 -21.10 -4.76
C ALA A 25 -5.95 -21.21 -4.93
N PRO A 26 -5.27 -20.19 -5.49
CA PRO A 26 -3.80 -20.16 -5.50
C PRO A 26 -3.22 -20.17 -4.08
N ASN A 27 -2.01 -20.70 -3.92
CA ASN A 27 -1.31 -20.62 -2.63
C ASN A 27 -1.15 -19.17 -2.17
N VAL A 28 -1.38 -18.96 -0.89
CA VAL A 28 -1.19 -17.66 -0.24
C VAL A 28 0.27 -17.20 -0.38
N SER A 29 0.47 -15.91 -0.63
CA SER A 29 1.79 -15.29 -0.71
C SER A 29 2.56 -15.38 0.61
N ASP A 30 3.88 -15.47 0.53
CA ASP A 30 4.77 -15.45 1.68
C ASP A 30 4.98 -14.03 2.23
N ALA A 31 4.87 -13.02 1.36
CA ALA A 31 4.91 -11.62 1.74
C ALA A 31 4.18 -10.72 0.74
N HIS A 32 3.68 -9.60 1.24
CA HIS A 32 3.43 -8.40 0.46
C HIS A 32 4.69 -7.54 0.37
N THR A 33 4.82 -6.75 -0.69
CA THR A 33 5.95 -5.83 -0.84
C THR A 33 5.51 -4.43 -1.28
N ILE A 34 6.30 -3.43 -0.89
CA ILE A 34 6.27 -2.08 -1.45
C ILE A 34 7.60 -1.87 -2.19
N ASN A 35 7.53 -1.58 -3.49
CA ASN A 35 8.69 -1.47 -4.38
C ASN A 35 9.62 -2.69 -4.34
N GLY A 36 9.07 -3.90 -4.18
CA GLY A 36 9.84 -5.14 -4.14
C GLY A 36 10.42 -5.49 -2.76
N HIS A 37 10.22 -4.65 -1.75
CA HIS A 37 10.71 -4.89 -0.39
C HIS A 37 9.56 -5.22 0.57
N PRO A 38 9.63 -6.32 1.35
CA PRO A 38 8.59 -6.67 2.32
C PRO A 38 8.43 -5.65 3.44
N GLY A 39 9.53 -5.06 3.90
CA GLY A 39 9.54 -4.07 4.98
C GLY A 39 9.92 -4.63 6.35
N ASP A 40 9.85 -3.79 7.38
CA ASP A 40 10.42 -4.07 8.70
C ASP A 40 9.72 -5.16 9.52
N LEU A 41 8.51 -5.53 9.13
CA LEU A 41 7.66 -6.48 9.86
C LEU A 41 7.90 -7.95 9.46
N TYR A 42 8.69 -8.21 8.42
CA TYR A 42 9.04 -9.55 7.98
C TYR A 42 10.43 -9.97 8.50
N PRO A 43 10.68 -11.29 8.64
CA PRO A 43 12.01 -11.78 8.94
C PRO A 43 12.98 -11.46 7.78
N CYS A 44 14.21 -11.10 8.12
CA CYS A 44 15.31 -10.89 7.17
C CYS A 44 15.16 -9.71 6.18
N SER A 45 14.20 -8.82 6.35
CA SER A 45 13.92 -7.73 5.38
C SER A 45 14.18 -6.31 5.90
N LYS A 46 14.35 -6.12 7.22
CA LYS A 46 14.50 -4.79 7.86
C LYS A 46 15.57 -3.89 7.24
N SER A 47 16.73 -4.46 6.92
CA SER A 47 17.86 -3.69 6.36
C SER A 47 17.61 -3.18 4.95
N GLU A 48 16.67 -3.79 4.22
CA GLU A 48 16.37 -3.50 2.82
C GLU A 48 15.02 -2.78 2.65
N THR A 49 14.37 -2.38 3.74
CA THR A 49 13.09 -1.66 3.67
C THR A 49 13.20 -0.43 2.78
N PHE A 50 12.28 -0.31 1.81
CA PHE A 50 12.25 0.81 0.87
C PHE A 50 12.10 2.14 1.63
N LYS A 51 12.94 3.13 1.28
CA LYS A 51 12.90 4.48 1.83
C LYS A 51 12.64 5.52 0.75
N LEU A 52 11.62 6.35 0.96
CA LEU A 52 11.32 7.53 0.18
C LEU A 52 11.89 8.77 0.89
N LEU A 53 12.98 9.32 0.35
CA LEU A 53 13.59 10.54 0.87
C LEU A 53 12.78 11.78 0.48
N VAL A 54 12.36 12.56 1.46
CA VAL A 54 11.54 13.77 1.25
C VAL A 54 12.11 14.99 1.95
N ASP A 55 11.83 16.17 1.43
CA ASP A 55 12.14 17.45 2.03
C ASP A 55 10.89 17.96 2.77
N GLN A 56 11.09 18.63 3.92
CA GLN A 56 9.97 19.19 4.68
C GLN A 56 9.24 20.29 3.89
N ASN A 57 7.92 20.36 4.04
CA ASN A 57 7.04 21.36 3.40
C ASN A 57 7.09 21.33 1.87
N LYS A 58 7.27 20.14 1.29
CA LYS A 58 7.18 19.92 -0.15
C LYS A 58 5.98 19.04 -0.48
N THR A 59 5.62 19.04 -1.75
CA THR A 59 4.56 18.18 -2.28
C THR A 59 5.17 17.23 -3.29
N TYR A 60 4.91 15.93 -3.10
CA TYR A 60 5.39 14.88 -3.97
C TYR A 60 4.23 14.20 -4.68
N LEU A 61 4.34 13.99 -5.99
CA LEU A 61 3.39 13.16 -6.72
C LEU A 61 3.81 11.69 -6.59
N LEU A 62 3.04 10.93 -5.81
CA LEU A 62 3.16 9.49 -5.69
C LEU A 62 2.34 8.84 -6.81
N ARG A 63 3.04 8.13 -7.71
CA ARG A 63 2.40 7.27 -8.71
C ARG A 63 2.39 5.86 -8.18
N ILE A 64 1.22 5.39 -7.77
CA ILE A 64 1.03 4.14 -7.03
C ILE A 64 0.39 3.14 -7.96
N VAL A 65 0.97 1.95 -8.07
CA VAL A 65 0.43 0.85 -8.88
C VAL A 65 0.26 -0.38 -8.01
N ASN A 66 -0.86 -1.08 -8.18
CA ASN A 66 -0.99 -2.42 -7.63
C ASN A 66 -0.61 -3.45 -8.69
N SER A 67 0.51 -4.12 -8.45
CA SER A 67 1.10 -5.16 -9.29
C SER A 67 0.98 -6.56 -8.67
N ALA A 68 0.13 -6.73 -7.65
CA ALA A 68 -0.22 -8.06 -7.14
C ALA A 68 -1.07 -8.84 -8.14
N VAL A 69 -1.10 -10.16 -7.95
CA VAL A 69 -1.81 -11.09 -8.85
C VAL A 69 -3.30 -11.07 -8.56
N ASN A 70 -3.69 -11.14 -7.29
CA ASN A 70 -5.09 -11.28 -6.89
C ASN A 70 -5.45 -10.54 -5.59
N THR A 71 -4.58 -9.64 -5.11
CA THR A 71 -4.78 -8.94 -3.85
C THR A 71 -5.10 -7.46 -4.06
N ILE A 72 -6.24 -7.04 -3.50
CA ILE A 72 -6.57 -5.63 -3.32
C ILE A 72 -5.85 -5.14 -2.06
N PHE A 73 -5.22 -3.97 -2.11
CA PHE A 73 -4.52 -3.41 -0.95
C PHE A 73 -5.24 -2.21 -0.38
N PHE A 74 -5.31 -2.17 0.96
CA PHE A 74 -5.29 -0.90 1.67
C PHE A 74 -3.88 -0.35 1.65
N PHE A 75 -3.72 0.94 1.34
CA PHE A 75 -2.46 1.65 1.41
C PHE A 75 -2.62 2.96 2.19
N SER A 76 -1.68 3.27 3.07
CA SER A 76 -1.64 4.53 3.81
C SER A 76 -0.23 4.98 4.21
N ILE A 77 -0.11 6.26 4.52
CA ILE A 77 1.08 6.86 5.14
C ILE A 77 0.60 7.59 6.39
N PRO A 78 0.67 6.99 7.59
CA PRO A 78 0.22 7.65 8.82
C PRO A 78 0.82 9.04 9.00
N ASN A 79 0.01 9.91 9.60
CA ASN A 79 0.30 11.32 9.81
C ASN A 79 0.42 12.14 8.51
N HIS A 80 0.24 11.54 7.33
CA HIS A 80 0.26 12.25 6.06
C HIS A 80 -1.03 12.00 5.31
N ASN A 81 -1.74 13.08 5.00
CA ASN A 81 -2.90 12.99 4.14
C ASN A 81 -2.44 12.83 2.68
N LEU A 82 -3.15 12.00 1.94
CA LEU A 82 -2.93 11.80 0.52
C LEU A 82 -4.08 12.43 -0.27
N THR A 83 -3.77 13.30 -1.23
CA THR A 83 -4.78 13.87 -2.12
C THR A 83 -4.73 13.17 -3.46
N VAL A 84 -5.71 12.31 -3.75
CA VAL A 84 -5.83 11.63 -5.04
C VAL A 84 -6.24 12.64 -6.10
N VAL A 85 -5.50 12.67 -7.21
CA VAL A 85 -5.68 13.61 -8.33
C VAL A 85 -5.85 12.91 -9.68
N GLY A 86 -5.57 11.61 -9.75
CA GLY A 86 -5.77 10.82 -10.96
C GLY A 86 -5.86 9.33 -10.66
N VAL A 87 -6.56 8.62 -11.54
CA VAL A 87 -6.73 7.17 -11.49
C VAL A 87 -6.68 6.64 -12.93
N ASP A 88 -5.91 5.58 -13.16
CA ASP A 88 -5.79 4.88 -14.46
C ASP A 88 -5.46 5.80 -15.64
N GLY A 89 -4.61 6.80 -15.39
CA GLY A 89 -4.16 7.77 -16.41
C GLY A 89 -5.14 8.90 -16.70
N SER A 90 -6.26 8.98 -15.98
CA SER A 90 -7.24 10.07 -16.09
C SER A 90 -7.27 10.92 -14.82
N TYR A 91 -7.36 12.24 -14.98
CA TYR A 91 -7.53 13.14 -13.85
C TYR A 91 -8.89 12.98 -13.20
N THR A 92 -8.92 13.10 -11.87
CA THR A 92 -10.14 13.07 -11.08
C THR A 92 -10.32 14.39 -10.34
N LYS A 93 -11.52 14.66 -9.84
CA LYS A 93 -11.69 15.71 -8.83
C LYS A 93 -10.78 15.38 -7.63
N PRO A 94 -9.97 16.31 -7.12
CA PRO A 94 -9.09 16.03 -6.00
C PRO A 94 -9.87 15.61 -4.74
N VAL A 95 -9.45 14.51 -4.12
CA VAL A 95 -10.03 14.01 -2.86
C VAL A 95 -8.91 13.68 -1.88
N THR A 96 -8.97 14.24 -0.69
CA THR A 96 -8.02 13.97 0.39
C THR A 96 -8.51 12.82 1.26
N ILE A 97 -7.66 11.81 1.45
CA ILE A 97 -7.97 10.57 2.16
C ILE A 97 -6.81 10.16 3.08
N ASP A 98 -7.14 9.43 4.15
CA ASP A 98 -6.15 8.90 5.11
C ASP A 98 -5.55 7.56 4.63
N TYR A 99 -6.37 6.79 3.91
CA TYR A 99 -5.99 5.53 3.27
C TYR A 99 -6.74 5.38 1.96
N MET A 100 -6.17 4.61 1.05
CA MET A 100 -6.80 4.26 -0.22
C MET A 100 -6.94 2.76 -0.37
N ILE A 101 -7.85 2.35 -1.23
CA ILE A 101 -8.03 0.97 -1.66
C ILE A 101 -7.60 0.91 -3.13
N ILE A 102 -6.64 0.05 -3.45
CA ILE A 102 -6.11 -0.09 -4.82
C ILE A 102 -6.22 -1.56 -5.27
N SER A 103 -6.90 -1.78 -6.39
CA SER A 103 -7.12 -3.11 -6.95
C SER A 103 -6.00 -3.52 -7.92
N PRO A 104 -5.72 -4.83 -8.12
CA PRO A 104 -4.72 -5.27 -9.09
C PRO A 104 -4.88 -4.62 -10.46
N GLY A 105 -3.77 -4.13 -11.03
CA GLY A 105 -3.73 -3.43 -12.31
C GLY A 105 -4.11 -1.94 -12.27
N GLN A 106 -4.70 -1.46 -11.17
CA GLN A 106 -5.07 -0.06 -11.02
C GLN A 106 -3.84 0.81 -10.74
N THR A 107 -3.87 2.04 -11.26
CA THR A 107 -2.90 3.10 -10.92
C THR A 107 -3.60 4.28 -10.27
N ILE A 108 -2.98 4.85 -9.24
CA ILE A 108 -3.47 6.03 -8.53
C ILE A 108 -2.34 7.05 -8.44
N ASP A 109 -2.65 8.27 -8.86
CA ASP A 109 -1.81 9.45 -8.70
C ASP A 109 -2.29 10.23 -7.48
N ALA A 110 -1.42 10.32 -6.46
CA ALA A 110 -1.74 11.00 -5.21
C ALA A 110 -0.64 11.99 -4.80
N LEU A 111 -1.05 13.15 -4.32
CA LEU A 111 -0.15 14.15 -3.76
C LEU A 111 0.11 13.84 -2.27
N LEU A 112 1.39 13.69 -1.92
CA LEU A 112 1.88 13.61 -0.56
C LEU A 112 2.38 14.98 -0.13
N ILE A 113 1.81 15.53 0.94
CA ILE A 113 2.22 16.81 1.54
C ILE A 113 3.06 16.53 2.77
N THR A 114 4.33 16.96 2.78
CA THR A 114 5.29 16.67 3.86
C THR A 114 5.30 17.74 4.94
N ASN A 115 4.15 17.96 5.57
CA ASN A 115 3.94 18.99 6.59
C ASN A 115 4.20 18.50 8.03
N GLN A 116 4.75 17.30 8.20
CA GLN A 116 5.02 16.73 9.51
C GLN A 116 6.38 17.18 10.05
N GLN A 117 6.63 16.91 11.33
CA GLN A 117 7.94 17.11 11.94
C GLN A 117 8.99 16.24 11.22
N VAL A 118 10.24 16.73 11.14
CA VAL A 118 11.34 15.95 10.56
C VAL A 118 11.50 14.64 11.34
N GLY A 119 11.43 13.52 10.61
CA GLY A 119 11.42 12.19 11.19
C GLY A 119 11.26 11.08 10.16
N GLN A 120 10.97 9.86 10.65
CA GLN A 120 10.65 8.69 9.84
C GLN A 120 9.20 8.26 10.07
N TYR A 121 8.48 8.06 8.98
CA TYR A 121 7.08 7.68 9.00
C TYR A 121 6.88 6.41 8.19
N TYR A 122 6.13 5.44 8.72
CA TYR A 122 5.80 4.27 7.91
C TYR A 122 4.87 4.64 6.76
N MET A 123 5.05 3.92 5.67
CA MET A 123 4.11 3.72 4.58
C MET A 123 3.73 2.26 4.66
N ALA A 124 2.44 1.92 4.63
CA ALA A 124 1.97 0.56 4.87
C ALA A 124 1.00 0.10 3.79
N ALA A 125 1.11 -1.18 3.43
CA ALA A 125 0.18 -1.87 2.55
C ALA A 125 -0.29 -3.19 3.19
N ARG A 126 -1.61 -3.42 3.20
CA ARG A 126 -2.22 -4.64 3.75
C ARG A 126 -3.34 -5.12 2.85
N ALA A 127 -3.50 -6.43 2.72
CA ALA A 127 -4.60 -7.00 1.95
C ALA A 127 -5.98 -6.56 2.49
N TYR A 128 -6.85 -6.20 1.56
CA TYR A 128 -8.29 -6.12 1.78
C TYR A 128 -8.89 -7.52 1.61
N SER A 129 -9.73 -7.93 2.55
CA SER A 129 -10.53 -9.15 2.45
C SER A 129 -11.93 -8.90 2.98
N SER A 130 -12.94 -9.30 2.21
CA SER A 130 -14.37 -9.25 2.57
C SER A 130 -14.88 -10.59 3.13
N THR A 131 -14.09 -11.67 3.01
CA THR A 131 -14.50 -13.03 3.36
C THR A 131 -13.48 -13.68 4.30
N PRO A 132 -13.77 -13.81 5.60
CA PRO A 132 -12.82 -14.38 6.56
C PRO A 132 -12.61 -15.90 6.41
N LEU A 133 -13.40 -16.57 5.56
CA LEU A 133 -13.37 -18.02 5.37
C LEU A 133 -12.32 -18.47 4.33
N ILE A 134 -11.77 -17.56 3.53
CA ILE A 134 -10.75 -17.88 2.52
C ILE A 134 -9.39 -17.45 3.09
N PRO A 135 -8.40 -18.36 3.17
CA PRO A 135 -7.06 -18.01 3.60
C PRO A 135 -6.43 -16.97 2.66
N PHE A 136 -5.80 -15.96 3.24
CA PHE A 136 -5.01 -14.96 2.53
C PHE A 136 -3.91 -14.45 3.47
N ASP A 137 -2.95 -13.73 2.90
CA ASP A 137 -1.85 -13.17 3.68
C ASP A 137 -2.36 -11.97 4.49
N ASN A 138 -2.37 -12.10 5.82
CA ASN A 138 -2.87 -11.06 6.73
C ASN A 138 -1.74 -10.17 7.29
N THR A 139 -0.53 -10.31 6.77
CA THR A 139 0.61 -9.51 7.17
C THR A 139 0.60 -8.13 6.48
N THR A 140 1.37 -7.19 7.04
CA THR A 140 1.45 -5.81 6.54
C THR A 140 2.84 -5.56 5.99
N SER A 141 2.92 -5.12 4.74
CA SER A 141 4.17 -4.61 4.15
C SER A 141 4.40 -3.17 4.55
N THR A 142 5.66 -2.81 4.75
CA THR A 142 6.06 -1.48 5.19
C THR A 142 7.19 -0.90 4.35
N ALA A 143 7.15 0.41 4.20
CA ALA A 143 8.20 1.26 3.65
C ALA A 143 8.32 2.50 4.54
N ILE A 144 9.32 3.34 4.32
CA ILE A 144 9.61 4.50 5.17
C ILE A 144 9.60 5.77 4.33
N VAL A 145 8.85 6.79 4.76
CA VAL A 145 9.05 8.17 4.33
C VAL A 145 10.06 8.80 5.29
N GLU A 146 11.21 9.20 4.77
CA GLU A 146 12.34 9.68 5.55
C GLU A 146 12.65 11.14 5.17
N TYR A 147 12.54 12.04 6.14
CA TYR A 147 12.82 13.46 5.92
C TYR A 147 14.34 13.72 5.84
N LYS A 148 14.80 14.42 4.80
CA LYS A 148 16.18 14.88 4.67
C LYS A 148 16.42 15.94 5.76
N ASN A 149 17.51 15.79 6.52
CA ASN A 149 17.85 16.56 7.74
C ASN A 149 17.28 16.02 9.07
N ILE A 150 17.04 14.71 9.19
CA ILE A 150 17.06 14.06 10.50
C ILE A 150 18.47 14.26 11.09
N GLY A 151 18.72 15.39 11.74
CA GLY A 151 19.90 15.56 12.59
C GLY A 151 19.82 14.63 13.80
N ASN A 152 20.65 14.86 14.82
CA ASN A 152 20.66 14.06 16.05
C ASN A 152 19.32 14.04 16.84
N ASN A 153 18.32 14.84 16.43
CA ASN A 153 16.96 14.80 16.99
C ASN A 153 16.12 13.73 16.28
N PHE A 154 16.40 12.46 16.58
CA PHE A 154 15.56 11.34 16.19
C PHE A 154 14.18 11.47 16.84
N THR A 155 13.16 11.80 16.06
CA THR A 155 11.79 11.48 16.43
C THR A 155 11.59 9.98 16.21
N PRO A 156 11.03 9.25 17.20
CA PRO A 156 10.81 7.82 17.06
C PRO A 156 9.87 7.53 15.89
N PHE A 157 10.02 6.35 15.29
CA PHE A 157 9.14 5.85 14.22
C PHE A 157 7.67 6.13 14.57
N SER A 158 6.94 6.76 13.65
CA SER A 158 5.48 6.74 13.73
C SER A 158 5.01 5.28 13.82
N SER A 159 4.07 4.98 14.72
CA SER A 159 3.47 3.66 14.83
C SER A 159 2.91 3.21 13.48
N THR A 160 3.02 1.92 13.15
CA THR A 160 2.35 1.36 11.97
C THR A 160 0.87 1.77 11.98
N PRO A 161 0.33 2.24 10.86
CA PRO A 161 -1.03 2.78 10.85
C PRO A 161 -2.02 1.67 11.22
N PRO A 162 -3.09 2.00 11.96
CA PRO A 162 -4.25 1.12 12.05
C PRO A 162 -4.94 1.10 10.68
N LEU A 163 -4.46 0.26 9.76
CA LEU A 163 -5.19 -0.05 8.54
C LEU A 163 -6.48 -0.78 8.91
N PRO A 164 -7.62 -0.47 8.25
CA PRO A 164 -8.90 -1.07 8.59
C PRO A 164 -8.79 -2.59 8.65
N THR A 165 -9.25 -3.16 9.77
CA THR A 165 -9.43 -4.60 9.90
C THR A 165 -10.71 -5.00 9.19
N PHE A 166 -10.59 -5.71 8.06
CA PHE A 166 -11.56 -6.57 7.35
C PHE A 166 -13.01 -6.13 7.13
N LEU A 167 -13.66 -5.50 8.10
CA LEU A 167 -15.06 -5.14 8.07
C LEU A 167 -15.21 -3.68 7.62
N ILE A 168 -15.30 -3.49 6.30
CA ILE A 168 -15.90 -2.28 5.78
C ILE A 168 -17.42 -2.40 5.98
N ILE A 169 -17.98 -1.62 6.89
CA ILE A 169 -19.42 -1.31 6.89
C ILE A 169 -19.72 -0.67 5.52
N MET A 170 -20.85 -1.03 4.90
CA MET A 170 -21.28 -0.68 3.52
C MET A 170 -21.06 0.78 3.08
N THR A 171 -20.80 1.70 4.01
CA THR A 171 -20.47 3.11 3.79
C THR A 171 -19.11 3.37 3.11
N GLN A 172 -18.05 2.57 3.30
CA GLN A 172 -16.75 2.83 2.61
C GLN A 172 -16.69 2.24 1.20
N MET A 173 -17.55 1.26 0.87
CA MET A 173 -17.72 0.80 -0.51
C MET A 173 -18.22 1.94 -1.41
N HIS A 174 -19.02 2.85 -0.84
CA HIS A 174 -19.45 4.06 -1.51
C HIS A 174 -18.28 4.99 -1.84
N LEU A 175 -17.23 5.08 -1.02
CA LEU A 175 -16.03 5.89 -1.30
C LEU A 175 -15.16 5.30 -2.41
N SER A 176 -14.94 3.98 -2.43
CA SER A 176 -14.26 3.29 -3.54
C SER A 176 -15.05 3.43 -4.86
N LEU A 177 -16.36 3.22 -4.82
CA LEU A 177 -17.26 3.48 -5.94
C LEU A 177 -17.31 4.97 -6.33
N SER A 178 -17.16 5.89 -5.37
CA SER A 178 -17.08 7.33 -5.63
C SER A 178 -15.81 7.69 -6.38
N LEU A 179 -14.67 7.10 -6.04
CA LEU A 179 -13.42 7.28 -6.79
C LEU A 179 -13.52 6.73 -8.22
N ILE A 180 -14.23 5.61 -8.43
CA ILE A 180 -14.53 5.08 -9.76
C ILE A 180 -15.55 5.98 -10.51
N ALA A 181 -16.52 6.55 -9.80
CA ALA A 181 -17.58 7.43 -10.33
C ALA A 181 -17.14 8.90 -10.51
N LEU A 182 -15.92 9.27 -10.09
CA LEU A 182 -15.31 10.56 -10.39
C LEU A 182 -14.74 10.65 -11.81
N LYS A 183 -14.96 9.62 -12.64
CA LYS A 183 -14.91 9.71 -14.09
C LYS A 183 -16.06 10.62 -14.56
N ALA A 184 -15.80 11.92 -14.53
CA ALA A 184 -16.59 12.92 -15.27
C ALA A 184 -16.11 12.97 -16.72
#